data_AF-A0A182XSD6-F1
#
_entry.id   AF-A0A182XSD6-F1
#
_cell.length_a   1.000
_cell.length_b   1.000
_cell.length_c   1.000
_cell.angle_alpha   90.00
_cell.angle_beta   90.00
_cell.angle_gamma   90.00
#
_symmetry.space_group_name_H-M   'P 1'
#
loop_
_entity.id
_entity.type
_entity.pdbx_description
1 polymer ?
#
loop_
_entity_poly.entity_id
_entity_poly.type
_entity_poly.pdbx_seq_one_letter_code
_entity_poly.pdbx_strand_id
1 'polypeptide(L)'
;MDTQRRRYKKNPGSGTEGYLNQLRLSTLYFSRLAASGNRFEIGVEVALAGKFDDIVMHLLDVDQYCLVQAKHKQDESKRIIMDDLLKTTTEYSLPKYFDSFLLLKQEGMFQGERLKYIVIYTNLKVDENVMKVIKPVEPATDEFLRTLNVRCRGKESS
;
A
#
# COMPACT_ATOMS: atom_id res chain seq x y z
N MET A 1 9.17 -40.94 8.53
CA MET A 1 9.45 -40.57 7.13
C MET A 1 9.39 -39.06 7.05
N ASP A 2 10.56 -38.43 6.96
CA ASP A 2 10.72 -36.98 6.96
C ASP A 2 10.30 -36.40 5.60
N THR A 3 9.24 -35.59 5.57
CA THR A 3 8.86 -34.88 4.36
C THR A 3 9.74 -33.65 4.24
N GLN A 4 10.88 -33.79 3.53
CA GLN A 4 11.69 -32.66 3.09
C GLN A 4 10.82 -31.70 2.24
N ARG A 5 10.23 -30.69 2.89
CA ARG A 5 9.65 -29.53 2.23
C ARG A 5 10.76 -28.88 1.41
N ARG A 6 10.70 -29.01 0.07
CA ARG A 6 11.58 -28.31 -0.88
C ARG A 6 11.66 -26.84 -0.47
N ARG A 7 12.82 -26.42 0.08
CA ARG A 7 13.08 -25.04 0.46
C ARG A 7 13.35 -24.28 -0.83
N TYR A 8 12.38 -23.51 -1.30
CA TYR A 8 12.56 -22.58 -2.42
C TYR A 8 13.61 -21.53 -2.03
N LYS A 9 14.79 -21.62 -2.64
CA LYS A 9 15.86 -20.62 -2.49
C LYS A 9 15.56 -19.49 -3.46
N LYS A 10 15.19 -18.32 -2.93
CA LYS A 10 14.87 -17.14 -3.73
C LYS A 10 16.14 -16.30 -3.86
N ASN A 11 16.53 -15.95 -5.07
CA ASN A 11 17.53 -14.90 -5.31
C ASN A 11 16.75 -13.62 -5.63
N PRO A 12 16.69 -12.60 -4.76
CA PRO A 12 16.02 -11.36 -5.11
C PRO A 12 17.04 -10.35 -5.63
N GLY A 13 16.86 -9.95 -6.89
CA GLY A 13 17.10 -8.55 -7.24
C GLY A 13 15.99 -7.69 -6.61
N SER A 14 16.31 -6.45 -6.24
CA SER A 14 15.40 -5.53 -5.54
C SER A 14 14.05 -5.32 -6.24
N GLY A 15 14.02 -5.33 -7.58
CA GLY A 15 12.79 -5.17 -8.38
C GLY A 15 11.81 -6.35 -8.25
N THR A 16 12.30 -7.58 -8.26
CA THR A 16 11.46 -8.79 -8.15
C THR A 16 10.81 -8.90 -6.76
N GLU A 17 11.46 -8.37 -5.73
CA GLU A 17 10.93 -8.38 -4.38
C GLU A 17 9.80 -7.37 -4.16
N GLY A 18 9.94 -6.16 -4.71
CA GLY A 18 8.88 -5.14 -4.70
C GLY A 18 7.61 -5.63 -5.38
N TYR A 19 7.73 -6.18 -6.60
CA TYR A 19 6.61 -6.76 -7.34
C TYR A 19 5.92 -7.90 -6.58
N LEU A 20 6.71 -8.80 -5.97
CA LEU A 20 6.14 -9.91 -5.19
C LEU A 20 5.46 -9.43 -3.91
N ASN A 21 5.90 -8.31 -3.33
CA ASN A 21 5.21 -7.71 -2.20
C ASN A 21 3.86 -7.11 -2.64
N GLN A 22 3.83 -6.38 -3.75
CA GLN A 22 2.58 -5.86 -4.33
C GLN A 22 1.58 -6.99 -4.65
N LEU A 23 2.03 -8.07 -5.29
CA LEU A 23 1.18 -9.22 -5.59
C LEU A 23 0.61 -9.89 -4.32
N ARG A 24 1.43 -10.00 -3.25
CA ARG A 24 0.96 -10.53 -1.97
C ARG A 24 -0.09 -9.61 -1.33
N LEU A 25 0.14 -8.31 -1.36
CA LEU A 25 -0.80 -7.32 -0.82
C LEU A 25 -2.13 -7.34 -1.59
N SER A 26 -2.09 -7.29 -2.93
CA SER A 26 -3.31 -7.32 -3.75
C SER A 26 -4.11 -8.60 -3.54
N THR A 27 -3.43 -9.75 -3.40
CA THR A 27 -4.08 -11.03 -3.08
C THR A 27 -4.77 -11.00 -1.71
N LEU A 28 -4.11 -10.44 -0.68
CA LEU A 28 -4.69 -10.33 0.66
C LEU A 28 -5.86 -9.34 0.70
N TYR A 29 -5.76 -8.22 0.00
CA TYR A 29 -6.85 -7.26 -0.12
C TYR A 29 -8.05 -7.85 -0.84
N PHE A 30 -7.82 -8.52 -1.99
CA PHE A 30 -8.86 -9.27 -2.69
C PHE A 30 -9.55 -10.28 -1.77
N SER A 31 -8.78 -11.08 -1.03
CA SER A 31 -9.36 -12.08 -0.12
C SER A 31 -10.22 -11.46 0.98
N ARG A 32 -9.83 -10.30 1.52
CA ARG A 32 -10.58 -9.62 2.59
C ARG A 32 -11.83 -8.91 2.07
N LEU A 33 -11.76 -8.29 0.89
CA LEU A 33 -12.91 -7.70 0.22
C LEU A 33 -13.91 -8.78 -0.20
N ALA A 34 -13.44 -9.91 -0.75
CA ALA A 34 -14.32 -11.05 -1.07
C ALA A 34 -15.04 -11.59 0.17
N ALA A 35 -14.38 -11.57 1.33
CA ALA A 35 -14.96 -12.00 2.60
C ALA A 35 -15.95 -10.99 3.21
N SER A 36 -15.96 -9.73 2.76
CA SER A 36 -16.91 -8.73 3.28
C SER A 36 -18.32 -8.90 2.71
N GLY A 37 -18.45 -9.57 1.57
CA GLY A 37 -19.72 -9.76 0.86
C GLY A 37 -20.10 -8.59 -0.05
N ASN A 38 -19.32 -7.50 -0.06
CA ASN A 38 -19.57 -6.35 -0.91
C ASN A 38 -19.06 -6.58 -2.33
N ARG A 39 -19.65 -5.88 -3.30
CA ARG A 39 -19.17 -5.92 -4.69
C ARG A 39 -18.00 -4.97 -4.86
N PHE A 40 -16.93 -5.45 -5.46
CA PHE A 40 -15.72 -4.67 -5.63
C PHE A 40 -14.96 -5.00 -6.91
N GLU A 41 -14.12 -4.07 -7.33
CA GLU A 41 -13.09 -4.27 -8.34
C GLU A 41 -11.71 -4.01 -7.73
N ILE A 42 -10.69 -4.72 -8.24
CA ILE A 42 -9.29 -4.48 -7.88
C ILE A 42 -8.44 -4.43 -9.15
N GLY A 43 -7.71 -3.33 -9.30
CA GLY A 43 -6.72 -3.12 -10.35
C GLY A 43 -5.31 -3.06 -9.77
N VAL A 44 -4.32 -3.42 -10.57
CA VAL A 44 -2.89 -3.35 -10.25
C VAL A 44 -2.21 -2.60 -11.40
N GLU A 45 -1.27 -1.71 -11.10
CA GLU A 45 -0.58 -0.85 -12.08
C GLU A 45 -1.55 -0.01 -12.93
N VAL A 46 -2.55 0.61 -12.28
CA VAL A 46 -3.57 1.42 -12.96
C VAL A 46 -3.02 2.82 -13.25
N ALA A 47 -2.54 3.05 -14.47
CA ALA A 47 -1.87 4.30 -14.86
C ALA A 47 -2.65 5.59 -14.53
N LEU A 48 -3.98 5.56 -14.59
CA LEU A 48 -4.84 6.71 -14.25
C LEU A 48 -4.73 7.14 -12.77
N ALA A 49 -4.24 6.26 -11.88
CA ALA A 49 -4.03 6.56 -10.47
C ALA A 49 -2.69 7.27 -10.17
N GLY A 50 -1.90 7.60 -11.20
CA GLY A 50 -0.70 8.41 -11.06
C GLY A 50 0.36 7.75 -10.18
N LYS A 51 0.74 8.38 -9.06
CA LYS A 51 1.72 7.84 -8.08
C LYS A 51 1.11 6.89 -7.05
N PHE A 52 -0.12 6.43 -7.26
CA PHE A 52 -0.86 5.53 -6.37
C PHE A 52 -1.42 4.33 -7.14
N ASP A 53 -0.72 3.95 -8.20
CA ASP A 53 -1.14 3.00 -9.22
C ASP A 53 -0.90 1.54 -8.83
N ASP A 54 -0.09 1.29 -7.79
CA ASP A 54 0.27 -0.09 -7.44
C ASP A 54 -0.97 -0.96 -7.19
N ILE A 55 -1.97 -0.47 -6.45
CA ILE A 55 -3.25 -1.17 -6.24
C ILE A 55 -4.40 -0.16 -6.16
N VAL A 56 -5.44 -0.37 -6.95
CA VAL A 56 -6.68 0.43 -6.94
C VAL A 56 -7.84 -0.48 -6.58
N MET A 57 -8.56 -0.16 -5.50
CA MET A 57 -9.75 -0.88 -5.08
C MET A 57 -10.97 0.01 -5.25
N HIS A 58 -12.06 -0.52 -5.80
CA HIS A 58 -13.34 0.17 -5.99
C HIS A 58 -14.44 -0.63 -5.31
N LEU A 59 -15.11 -0.03 -4.33
CA LEU A 59 -16.34 -0.59 -3.76
C LEU A 59 -17.52 -0.10 -4.60
N LEU A 60 -18.15 -1.03 -5.31
CA LEU A 60 -19.20 -0.74 -6.29
C LEU A 60 -20.50 -0.29 -5.64
N ASP A 61 -20.78 -0.74 -4.41
CA ASP A 61 -22.04 -0.47 -3.72
C ASP A 61 -22.15 0.98 -3.21
N VAL A 62 -21.01 1.62 -2.96
CA VAL A 62 -20.93 3.02 -2.51
C VAL A 62 -20.18 3.92 -3.50
N ASP A 63 -19.77 3.37 -4.64
CA ASP A 63 -18.96 4.02 -5.69
C ASP A 63 -17.72 4.76 -5.15
N GLN A 64 -16.95 4.08 -4.29
CA GLN A 64 -15.76 4.65 -3.65
C GLN A 64 -14.47 3.90 -3.98
N TYR A 65 -13.41 4.66 -4.16
CA TYR A 65 -12.07 4.21 -4.49
C TYR A 65 -11.11 4.35 -3.31
N CYS A 66 -10.28 3.32 -3.12
CA CYS A 66 -9.10 3.35 -2.26
C CYS A 66 -7.87 3.01 -3.10
N LEU A 67 -6.91 3.94 -3.14
CA LEU A 67 -5.67 3.80 -3.90
C LEU A 67 -4.52 3.51 -2.94
N VAL A 68 -3.66 2.57 -3.30
CA VAL A 68 -2.53 2.13 -2.47
C VAL A 68 -1.25 2.18 -3.26
N GLN A 69 -0.25 2.90 -2.75
CA GLN A 69 1.14 2.77 -3.16
C GLN A 69 1.86 1.85 -2.17
N ALA A 70 2.37 0.72 -2.63
CA ALA A 70 3.14 -0.23 -1.84
C ALA A 70 4.65 0.08 -1.93
N LYS A 71 5.27 0.34 -0.78
CA LYS A 71 6.72 0.44 -0.62
C LYS A 71 7.23 -0.72 0.22
N HIS A 72 8.34 -1.32 -0.21
CA HIS A 72 9.00 -2.38 0.52
C HIS A 72 10.49 -2.11 0.56
N LYS A 73 11.07 -2.15 1.76
CA LYS A 73 12.51 -2.04 1.98
C LYS A 73 13.05 -3.35 2.53
N GLN A 74 14.18 -3.79 2.02
CA GLN A 74 14.87 -4.99 2.53
C GLN A 74 15.39 -4.79 3.95
N ASP A 75 15.89 -3.60 4.25
CA ASP A 75 16.36 -3.23 5.57
C ASP A 75 15.25 -2.56 6.37
N GLU A 76 14.53 -3.37 7.15
CA GLU A 76 13.46 -2.92 8.05
C GLU A 76 13.96 -2.21 9.31
N SER A 77 15.28 -2.18 9.56
CA SER A 77 15.85 -1.43 10.69
C SER A 77 15.78 0.09 10.47
N LYS A 78 15.70 0.51 9.21
CA LYS A 78 15.51 1.92 8.84
C LYS A 78 14.15 2.43 9.28
N ARG A 79 14.10 3.72 9.55
CA ARG A 79 12.86 4.44 9.85
C ARG A 79 12.65 5.55 8.84
N ILE A 80 11.39 5.86 8.57
CA ILE A 80 11.01 7.02 7.77
C ILE A 80 11.19 8.25 8.66
N ILE A 81 12.15 9.11 8.31
CA ILE A 81 12.44 10.35 9.03
C ILE A 81 11.79 11.55 8.33
N MET A 82 11.80 12.71 8.98
CA MET A 82 11.20 13.95 8.43
C MET A 82 11.78 14.31 7.05
N ASP A 83 13.08 14.18 6.89
CA ASP A 83 13.77 14.44 5.62
C ASP A 83 13.28 13.54 4.48
N ASP A 84 12.91 12.29 4.77
CA ASP A 84 12.37 11.37 3.77
C ASP A 84 11.01 11.83 3.24
N LEU A 85 10.25 12.54 4.07
CA LEU A 85 8.92 13.04 3.75
C LEU A 85 8.96 14.40 3.04
N LEU A 86 9.92 15.27 3.39
CA LEU A 86 9.96 16.65 2.90
C LEU A 86 10.84 16.85 1.66
N LYS A 87 11.83 15.99 1.42
CA LYS A 87 12.67 16.08 0.22
C LYS A 87 11.91 15.62 -1.01
N THR A 88 12.22 16.21 -2.17
CA THR A 88 11.63 15.82 -3.46
C THR A 88 12.34 14.63 -4.10
N THR A 89 13.50 14.20 -3.61
CA THR A 89 14.30 13.13 -4.24
C THR A 89 14.03 11.74 -3.67
N THR A 90 13.31 11.67 -2.57
CA THR A 90 13.09 10.43 -1.80
C THR A 90 11.87 9.67 -2.31
N GLU A 91 11.79 8.39 -1.94
CA GLU A 91 10.67 7.52 -2.31
C GLU A 91 9.40 7.79 -1.48
N TYR A 92 9.53 8.42 -0.31
CA TYR A 92 8.42 8.77 0.59
C TYR A 92 8.05 10.25 0.53
N SER A 93 8.52 10.96 -0.52
CA SER A 93 8.32 12.40 -0.70
C SER A 93 6.83 12.77 -0.72
N LEU A 94 6.37 13.40 0.35
CA LEU A 94 5.01 13.95 0.45
C LEU A 94 4.74 15.02 -0.61
N PRO A 95 5.66 15.93 -0.98
CA PRO A 95 5.45 16.86 -2.08
C PRO A 95 5.09 16.15 -3.40
N LYS A 96 5.83 15.10 -3.78
CA LYS A 96 5.52 14.32 -4.99
C LYS A 96 4.14 13.67 -4.96
N TYR A 97 3.77 13.12 -3.81
CA TYR A 97 2.44 12.54 -3.63
C TYR A 97 1.35 13.59 -3.66
N PHE A 98 1.59 14.75 -3.05
CA PHE A 98 0.65 15.86 -3.05
C PHE A 98 0.41 16.39 -4.47
N ASP A 99 1.46 16.58 -5.26
CA ASP A 99 1.33 16.99 -6.67
C ASP A 99 0.52 15.95 -7.47
N SER A 100 0.81 14.66 -7.29
CA SER A 100 0.03 13.60 -7.94
C SER A 100 -1.42 13.57 -7.49
N PHE A 101 -1.72 13.87 -6.22
CA PHE A 101 -3.08 13.96 -5.71
C PHE A 101 -3.86 15.12 -6.32
N LEU A 102 -3.21 16.27 -6.53
CA LEU A 102 -3.84 17.41 -7.20
C LEU A 102 -4.23 17.08 -8.64
N LEU A 103 -3.38 16.35 -9.37
CA LEU A 103 -3.70 15.86 -10.71
C LEU A 103 -4.82 14.81 -10.69
N LEU A 104 -4.74 13.86 -9.76
CA LEU A 104 -5.74 12.81 -9.58
C LEU A 104 -7.15 13.39 -9.33
N LYS A 105 -7.26 14.50 -8.60
CA LYS A 105 -8.55 15.18 -8.38
C LYS A 105 -9.19 15.76 -9.64
N GLN A 106 -8.43 15.92 -10.72
CA GLN A 106 -8.95 16.37 -12.00
C GLN A 106 -9.52 15.20 -12.82
N GLU A 107 -9.14 13.97 -12.50
CA GLU A 107 -9.66 12.76 -13.14
C GLU A 107 -11.11 12.48 -12.69
N GLY A 108 -12.04 12.45 -13.64
CA GLY A 108 -13.48 12.29 -13.36
C GLY A 108 -13.81 11.01 -12.57
N MET A 109 -12.98 9.98 -12.66
CA MET A 109 -13.13 8.74 -11.88
C MET A 109 -12.99 8.96 -10.37
N PHE A 110 -12.18 9.94 -9.95
CA PHE A 110 -11.80 10.17 -8.55
C PHE A 110 -12.34 11.48 -7.98
N GLN A 111 -13.25 12.15 -8.70
CA GLN A 111 -13.84 13.42 -8.28
C GLN A 111 -14.89 13.26 -7.16
N GLY A 112 -15.13 14.36 -6.44
CA GLY A 112 -16.13 14.42 -5.37
C GLY A 112 -15.78 13.49 -4.20
N GLU A 113 -16.77 12.73 -3.74
CA GLU A 113 -16.63 11.77 -2.63
C GLU A 113 -16.22 10.36 -3.10
N ARG A 114 -15.95 10.19 -4.40
CA ARG A 114 -15.56 8.90 -4.98
C ARG A 114 -14.17 8.48 -4.52
N LEU A 115 -13.23 9.41 -4.37
CA LEU A 115 -11.92 9.10 -3.79
C LEU A 115 -12.00 9.10 -2.26
N LYS A 116 -12.03 7.91 -1.66
CA LYS A 116 -12.17 7.75 -0.21
C LYS A 116 -10.82 7.83 0.50
N TYR A 117 -9.84 7.03 0.05
CA TYR A 117 -8.51 6.98 0.66
C TYR A 117 -7.40 6.90 -0.38
N ILE A 118 -6.28 7.54 -0.04
CA ILE A 118 -4.97 7.28 -0.65
C ILE A 118 -4.06 6.80 0.48
N VAL A 119 -3.39 5.67 0.26
CA VAL A 119 -2.56 5.03 1.29
C VAL A 119 -1.18 4.73 0.74
N ILE A 120 -0.15 5.20 1.45
CA ILE A 120 1.22 4.73 1.25
C ILE A 120 1.45 3.58 2.23
N TYR A 121 1.41 2.35 1.73
CA TYR A 121 1.65 1.14 2.53
C TYR A 121 3.15 0.83 2.55
N THR A 122 3.72 0.58 3.73
CA THR A 122 5.15 0.32 3.88
C THR A 122 5.45 -0.65 5.01
N ASN A 123 6.53 -1.43 4.88
CA ASN A 123 7.05 -2.29 5.96
C ASN A 123 7.97 -1.53 6.94
N LEU A 124 8.38 -0.30 6.63
CA LEU A 124 9.18 0.52 7.53
C LEU A 124 8.35 1.10 8.68
N LYS A 125 9.02 1.30 9.83
CA LYS A 125 8.50 2.10 10.93
C LYS A 125 8.73 3.60 10.66
N VAL A 126 7.92 4.43 11.30
CA VAL A 126 8.07 5.90 11.28
C VAL A 126 8.92 6.33 12.47
N ASP A 127 9.80 7.31 12.25
CA ASP A 127 10.64 7.87 13.32
C ASP A 127 9.81 8.60 14.39
N GLU A 128 10.29 8.59 15.63
CA GLU A 128 9.59 9.17 16.77
C GLU A 128 9.36 10.68 16.61
N ASN A 129 10.26 11.40 15.93
CA ASN A 129 10.07 12.83 15.70
C ASN A 129 8.95 13.11 14.70
N VAL A 130 8.75 12.22 13.72
CA VAL A 130 7.61 12.30 12.81
C VAL A 130 6.34 11.95 13.57
N MET A 131 6.36 10.92 14.42
CA MET A 131 5.21 10.53 15.25
C MET A 131 4.69 11.65 16.16
N LYS A 132 5.54 12.63 16.54
CA LYS A 132 5.12 13.82 17.30
C LYS A 132 4.23 14.79 16.53
N VAL A 133 4.27 14.75 15.19
CA VAL A 133 3.54 15.69 14.33
C VAL A 133 2.48 15.01 13.45
N ILE A 134 2.43 13.68 13.42
CA ILE A 134 1.36 12.92 12.77
C ILE A 134 0.38 12.38 13.81
N LYS A 135 -0.90 12.33 13.45
CA LYS A 135 -1.93 11.72 14.29
C LYS A 135 -2.13 10.27 13.86
N PRO A 136 -1.93 9.28 14.75
CA PRO A 136 -2.30 7.92 14.44
C PRO A 136 -3.81 7.84 14.22
N VAL A 137 -4.21 7.08 13.20
CA VAL A 137 -5.61 6.77 12.95
C VAL A 137 -5.82 5.34 13.40
N GLU A 138 -6.66 5.14 14.41
CA GLU A 138 -7.13 3.80 14.78
C GLU A 138 -7.86 3.21 13.58
N PRO A 139 -7.59 1.95 13.17
CA PRO A 139 -8.35 1.29 12.13
C PRO A 139 -9.81 1.20 12.58
N ALA A 140 -10.62 2.17 12.14
CA ALA A 140 -12.02 2.29 12.48
C ALA A 140 -12.85 1.17 11.84
N THR A 141 -14.16 1.20 12.06
CA THR A 141 -15.19 0.37 11.40
C THR A 141 -15.24 0.50 9.86
N ASP A 142 -14.27 1.20 9.26
CA ASP A 142 -14.17 1.40 7.82
C ASP A 142 -13.59 0.14 7.14
N GLU A 143 -14.28 -0.32 6.11
CA GLU A 143 -13.95 -1.55 5.40
C GLU A 143 -12.59 -1.50 4.70
N PHE A 144 -12.22 -0.35 4.11
CA PHE A 144 -10.92 -0.21 3.47
C PHE A 144 -9.81 -0.24 4.52
N LEU A 145 -9.92 0.54 5.59
CA LEU A 145 -8.89 0.55 6.64
C LEU A 145 -8.72 -0.83 7.29
N ARG A 146 -9.82 -1.57 7.51
CA ARG A 146 -9.78 -2.96 7.97
C ARG A 146 -9.09 -3.87 6.96
N THR A 147 -9.41 -3.72 5.67
CA THR A 147 -8.80 -4.48 4.57
C THR A 147 -7.30 -4.27 4.50
N LEU A 148 -6.85 -3.02 4.65
CA LEU A 148 -5.45 -2.59 4.55
C LEU A 148 -4.57 -3.03 5.72
N ASN A 149 -5.16 -3.36 6.88
CA ASN A 149 -4.42 -3.80 8.06
C ASN A 149 -3.89 -5.25 7.94
N VAL A 150 -3.01 -5.49 6.97
CA VAL A 150 -2.32 -6.76 6.71
C VAL A 150 -0.83 -6.61 6.99
N ARG A 151 -0.12 -7.72 7.16
CA ARG A 151 1.33 -7.78 7.03
C ARG A 151 1.73 -8.96 6.15
N CYS A 152 2.53 -8.69 5.13
CA CYS A 152 3.17 -9.73 4.34
C CYS A 152 4.49 -10.12 5.02
N ARG A 153 4.55 -11.27 5.70
CA ARG A 153 5.83 -11.80 6.19
C ARG A 153 6.44 -12.75 5.15
N GLY A 154 7.70 -12.51 4.79
CA GLY A 154 8.54 -13.53 4.17
C GLY A 154 8.91 -14.61 5.19
N LYS A 155 9.33 -15.79 4.71
CA LYS A 155 10.00 -16.76 5.58
C LYS A 155 11.29 -16.12 6.08
N GLU A 156 11.50 -16.08 7.39
CA GLU A 156 12.80 -15.74 7.96
C GLU A 156 13.83 -16.73 7.43
N SER A 157 14.94 -16.20 6.91
CA SER A 157 16.12 -16.99 6.60
C SER A 157 16.64 -17.58 7.90
N SER A 158 16.39 -18.86 8.13
CA SER A 158 17.00 -19.63 9.22
C SER A 158 18.50 -19.82 8.99
#